data_AF-A0A5Z4QG65-F1
#
_entry.id   AF-A0A5Z4QG65-F1
#
_cell.length_a   1.000
_cell.length_b   1.000
_cell.length_c   1.000
_cell.angle_alpha   90.00
_cell.angle_beta   90.00
_cell.angle_gamma   90.00
#
_symmetry.space_group_name_H-M   'P 1'
#
loop_
_entity.id
_entity.type
_entity.pdbx_description
1 polymer ?
#
loop_
_entity_poly.entity_id
_entity_poly.type
_entity_poly.pdbx_seq_one_letter_code
_entity_poly.pdbx_strand_id
1 'polypeptide(L)'
;MKNIYNTYDVINKSGINFGTSGARGLVTDFTPEVCAAFTISFLTVMQQRFSFTTVALAIDNRPSSYAMAQACAAALQEKGIKTVYYGVIPTPALAHQSISDKVPAIMVTGSHIPFDRNGLKFYRPDGEITKDDENAIIHVDASFMQPKLEQLTISTIAARNYILRYTSLFPMPFLKNKRIGIYEHSSAGRDLYKTLFKMLGATVVSLARSDEFVPIDTEAVSEDDRNKAITWAKKYQLDAIFSTDGDGDRPLIADEYGNWLRGDILGLLCSLELAADAVAIPVSCNSTISSGNFFKHVERTKIGSPYVIAAFAKLSANYNCIAGFEANGGFLLGSDVYINQRLLKALPTRDALLPAIMLLFGSKDKSISELVKKLPARYTYSNRLQDISVKTSMSLINLGL
;
A
#
# COMPACT_ATOMS: atom_id res chain seq x y z
N MET A 1 3.49 -9.51 -41.49
CA MET A 1 2.17 -9.71 -40.85
C MET A 1 2.26 -9.13 -39.45
N LYS A 2 1.37 -8.22 -39.05
CA LYS A 2 1.35 -7.74 -37.66
C LYS A 2 0.80 -8.88 -36.78
N ASN A 3 1.52 -9.25 -35.73
CA ASN A 3 1.00 -10.21 -34.76
C ASN A 3 -0.18 -9.56 -34.03
N ILE A 4 -1.38 -10.12 -34.25
CA ILE A 4 -2.62 -9.73 -33.57
C ILE A 4 -2.81 -10.71 -32.44
N TYR A 5 -2.98 -10.19 -31.23
CA TYR A 5 -3.23 -10.94 -30.01
C TYR A 5 -4.66 -10.71 -29.54
N ASN A 6 -5.15 -11.64 -28.72
CA ASN A 6 -6.44 -11.54 -28.07
C ASN A 6 -6.24 -11.51 -26.54
N THR A 7 -6.89 -10.58 -25.85
CA THR A 7 -6.74 -10.38 -24.40
C THR A 7 -7.09 -11.63 -23.59
N TYR A 8 -8.23 -12.27 -23.89
CA TYR A 8 -8.72 -13.46 -23.19
C TYR A 8 -7.75 -14.62 -23.33
N ASP A 9 -7.31 -14.91 -24.56
CA ASP A 9 -6.36 -15.99 -24.83
C ASP A 9 -5.01 -15.77 -24.17
N VAL A 10 -4.49 -14.54 -24.22
CA VAL A 10 -3.17 -14.21 -23.65
C VAL A 10 -3.20 -14.33 -22.13
N ILE A 11 -4.23 -13.80 -21.47
CA ILE A 11 -4.36 -13.88 -20.00
C ILE A 11 -4.50 -15.34 -19.57
N ASN A 12 -5.39 -16.12 -20.19
CA ASN A 12 -5.61 -17.51 -19.80
C ASN A 12 -4.39 -18.42 -20.00
N LYS A 13 -3.55 -18.14 -21.00
CA LYS A 13 -2.31 -18.90 -21.26
C LYS A 13 -1.14 -18.46 -20.39
N SER A 14 -1.22 -17.31 -19.73
CA SER A 14 -0.10 -16.73 -18.96
C SER A 14 0.15 -17.40 -17.61
N GLY A 15 -0.86 -18.04 -17.00
CA GLY A 15 -0.77 -18.53 -15.62
C GLY A 15 -0.85 -17.43 -14.54
N ILE A 16 -0.99 -16.16 -14.93
CA ILE A 16 -1.23 -15.04 -14.01
C ILE A 16 -2.67 -15.06 -13.52
N ASN A 17 -2.86 -14.91 -12.21
CA ASN A 17 -4.18 -14.90 -11.58
C ASN A 17 -4.36 -13.71 -10.66
N PHE A 18 -5.61 -13.27 -10.48
CA PHE A 18 -5.98 -12.39 -9.36
C PHE A 18 -5.94 -13.16 -8.04
N GLY A 19 -5.48 -12.49 -6.97
CA GLY A 19 -5.41 -13.06 -5.62
C GLY A 19 -6.20 -12.23 -4.60
N THR A 20 -5.62 -11.99 -3.42
CA THR A 20 -6.22 -11.08 -2.41
C THR A 20 -6.41 -9.67 -2.98
N SER A 21 -5.38 -9.14 -3.64
CA SER A 21 -5.43 -7.88 -4.40
C SER A 21 -4.39 -7.84 -5.51
N GLY A 22 -4.84 -7.49 -6.71
CA GLY A 22 -4.03 -7.41 -7.94
C GLY A 22 -3.75 -8.76 -8.59
N ALA A 23 -3.33 -8.71 -9.86
CA ALA A 23 -2.88 -9.85 -10.64
C ALA A 23 -1.39 -10.10 -10.35
N ARG A 24 -1.00 -11.34 -10.01
CA ARG A 24 0.37 -11.68 -9.59
C ARG A 24 0.83 -13.01 -10.18
N GLY A 25 2.14 -13.16 -10.35
CA GLY A 25 2.78 -14.36 -10.89
C GLY A 25 4.27 -14.17 -11.09
N LEU A 26 4.93 -15.09 -11.78
CA LEU A 26 6.38 -14.99 -12.04
C LEU A 26 6.65 -13.83 -12.98
N VAL A 27 7.80 -13.19 -12.82
CA VAL A 27 8.27 -12.14 -13.74
C VAL A 27 8.34 -12.65 -15.17
N THR A 28 8.73 -13.91 -15.37
CA THR A 28 8.80 -14.57 -16.68
C THR A 28 7.45 -14.69 -17.37
N ASP A 29 6.37 -14.71 -16.60
CA ASP A 29 5.00 -14.89 -17.10
C ASP A 29 4.36 -13.54 -17.44
N PHE A 30 4.89 -12.43 -16.91
CA PHE A 30 4.52 -11.06 -17.28
C PHE A 30 5.23 -10.59 -18.54
N THR A 31 5.01 -11.30 -19.65
CA THR A 31 5.51 -10.85 -20.97
C THR A 31 4.88 -9.50 -21.35
N PRO A 32 5.45 -8.75 -22.30
CA PRO A 32 4.85 -7.51 -22.78
C PRO A 32 3.40 -7.69 -23.24
N GLU A 33 3.10 -8.80 -23.93
CA GLU A 33 1.75 -9.15 -24.39
C GLU A 33 0.80 -9.36 -23.22
N VAL A 34 1.24 -10.01 -22.15
CA VAL A 34 0.43 -10.24 -20.94
C VAL A 34 0.13 -8.92 -20.23
N CYS A 35 1.14 -8.06 -20.05
CA CYS A 35 0.94 -6.73 -19.46
C CYS A 35 -0.02 -5.85 -20.29
N ALA A 36 0.12 -5.90 -21.61
CA ALA A 36 -0.77 -5.22 -22.54
C ALA A 36 -2.20 -5.78 -22.48
N ALA A 37 -2.34 -7.10 -22.43
CA ALA A 37 -3.64 -7.76 -22.36
C ALA A 37 -4.42 -7.37 -21.10
N PHE A 38 -3.78 -7.41 -19.93
CA PHE A 38 -4.37 -6.94 -18.68
C PHE A 38 -4.75 -5.45 -18.75
N THR A 39 -3.88 -4.62 -19.32
CA THR A 39 -4.12 -3.17 -19.45
C THR A 39 -5.34 -2.85 -20.32
N ILE A 40 -5.47 -3.52 -21.47
CA ILE A 40 -6.61 -3.33 -22.40
C ILE A 40 -7.90 -3.86 -21.79
N SER A 41 -7.83 -5.00 -21.11
CA SER A 41 -8.97 -5.58 -20.41
C SER A 41 -9.47 -4.67 -19.30
N PHE A 42 -8.56 -4.17 -18.47
CA PHE A 42 -8.85 -3.16 -17.45
C PHE A 42 -9.48 -1.90 -18.06
N LEU A 43 -8.89 -1.36 -19.12
CA LEU A 43 -9.43 -0.19 -19.82
C LEU A 43 -10.88 -0.42 -20.28
N THR A 44 -11.14 -1.58 -20.90
CA THR A 44 -12.45 -1.95 -21.45
C THR A 44 -13.50 -1.99 -20.35
N VAL A 45 -13.19 -2.61 -19.21
CA VAL A 45 -14.10 -2.70 -18.05
C VAL A 45 -14.34 -1.32 -17.42
N MET A 46 -13.32 -0.46 -17.34
CA MET A 46 -13.46 0.88 -16.77
C MET A 46 -14.28 1.80 -17.66
N GLN A 47 -14.12 1.73 -18.98
CA GLN A 47 -14.84 2.58 -19.95
C GLN A 47 -16.35 2.32 -20.00
N GLN A 48 -16.82 1.18 -19.48
CA GLN A 48 -18.25 0.90 -19.33
C GLN A 48 -18.92 1.75 -18.25
N ARG A 49 -18.14 2.27 -17.29
CA ARG A 49 -18.65 2.95 -16.09
C ARG A 49 -18.10 4.35 -15.88
N PHE A 50 -16.96 4.67 -16.49
CA PHE A 50 -16.26 5.93 -16.30
C PHE A 50 -15.82 6.52 -17.64
N SER A 51 -15.88 7.84 -17.75
CA SER A 51 -15.34 8.58 -18.89
C SER A 51 -14.00 9.19 -18.53
N PHE A 52 -12.95 8.85 -19.27
CA PHE A 52 -11.59 9.35 -19.06
C PHE A 52 -10.76 9.24 -20.34
N THR A 53 -9.76 10.11 -20.46
CA THR A 53 -8.80 10.11 -21.58
C THR A 53 -7.37 9.83 -21.11
N THR A 54 -7.20 9.64 -19.80
CA THR A 54 -5.90 9.49 -19.14
C THR A 54 -5.93 8.32 -18.17
N VAL A 55 -4.82 7.59 -18.09
CA VAL A 55 -4.55 6.56 -17.08
C VAL A 55 -3.25 6.91 -16.37
N ALA A 56 -3.28 6.79 -15.04
CA ALA A 56 -2.14 6.96 -14.16
C ALA A 56 -1.31 5.65 -14.08
N LEU A 57 0.02 5.76 -14.11
CA LEU A 57 0.91 4.59 -14.09
C LEU A 57 2.10 4.83 -13.16
N ALA A 58 2.39 3.88 -12.27
CA ALA A 58 3.57 3.92 -11.40
C ALA A 58 4.13 2.51 -11.16
N ILE A 59 5.34 2.45 -10.59
CA ILE A 59 6.06 1.21 -10.33
C ILE A 59 6.67 1.17 -8.93
N ASP A 60 7.00 -0.03 -8.45
CA ASP A 60 7.95 -0.23 -7.34
C ASP A 60 9.42 -0.31 -7.86
N ASN A 61 10.38 -0.59 -6.96
CA ASN A 61 11.80 -0.72 -7.31
C ASN A 61 12.19 -2.11 -7.89
N ARG A 62 11.26 -2.99 -8.26
CA ARG A 62 11.66 -4.27 -8.88
C ARG A 62 12.24 -4.01 -10.28
N PRO A 63 13.34 -4.67 -10.68
CA PRO A 63 13.95 -4.47 -12.01
C PRO A 63 13.01 -4.75 -13.17
N SER A 64 12.06 -5.68 -13.01
CA SER A 64 11.07 -6.01 -14.05
C SER A 64 9.98 -4.95 -14.20
N SER A 65 9.76 -4.10 -13.18
CA SER A 65 8.60 -3.20 -13.16
C SER A 65 8.63 -2.15 -14.26
N TYR A 66 9.81 -1.64 -14.64
CA TYR A 66 9.89 -0.64 -15.71
C TYR A 66 9.47 -1.20 -17.06
N ALA A 67 9.96 -2.38 -17.45
CA ALA A 67 9.60 -3.02 -18.71
C ALA A 67 8.10 -3.37 -18.76
N MET A 68 7.52 -3.83 -17.64
CA MET A 68 6.08 -4.07 -17.51
C MET A 68 5.28 -2.77 -17.66
N ALA A 69 5.73 -1.67 -17.06
CA ALA A 69 5.10 -0.36 -17.21
C ALA A 69 5.16 0.15 -18.66
N GLN A 70 6.28 -0.05 -19.37
CA GLN A 70 6.38 0.27 -20.80
C GLN A 70 5.35 -0.48 -21.63
N ALA A 71 5.12 -1.77 -21.33
CA ALA A 71 4.12 -2.57 -22.02
C ALA A 71 2.69 -2.09 -21.74
N CYS A 72 2.40 -1.71 -20.49
CA CYS A 72 1.11 -1.09 -20.12
C CYS A 72 0.91 0.24 -20.87
N ALA A 73 1.92 1.11 -20.88
CA ALA A 73 1.86 2.40 -21.58
C ALA A 73 1.66 2.25 -23.10
N ALA A 74 2.32 1.26 -23.72
CA ALA A 74 2.15 0.96 -25.15
C ALA A 74 0.72 0.52 -25.49
N ALA A 75 0.11 -0.32 -24.63
CA ALA A 75 -1.29 -0.71 -24.76
C ALA A 75 -2.26 0.46 -24.63
N LEU A 76 -2.00 1.37 -23.68
CA LEU A 76 -2.79 2.60 -23.51
C LEU A 76 -2.69 3.50 -24.75
N GLN A 77 -1.48 3.68 -25.28
CA GLN A 77 -1.23 4.46 -26.49
C GLN A 77 -1.95 3.87 -27.71
N GLU A 78 -1.95 2.54 -27.88
CA GLU A 78 -2.70 1.87 -28.96
C GLU A 78 -4.19 2.21 -28.92
N LYS A 79 -4.77 2.28 -27.72
CA LYS A 79 -6.19 2.61 -27.51
C LYS A 79 -6.49 4.10 -27.45
N GLY A 80 -5.51 4.96 -27.76
CA GLY A 80 -5.68 6.42 -27.76
C GLY A 80 -5.81 7.02 -26.36
N ILE A 81 -5.38 6.32 -25.31
CA ILE A 81 -5.42 6.78 -23.93
C ILE A 81 -4.06 7.37 -23.55
N LYS A 82 -4.07 8.58 -22.99
CA LYS A 82 -2.87 9.24 -22.48
C LYS A 82 -2.38 8.52 -21.23
N THR A 83 -1.08 8.22 -21.17
CA THR A 83 -0.44 7.71 -19.95
C THR A 83 0.24 8.86 -19.20
N VAL A 84 -0.01 8.97 -17.89
CA VAL A 84 0.83 9.80 -17.00
C VAL A 84 1.64 8.86 -16.13
N TYR A 85 2.93 8.76 -16.43
CA TYR A 85 3.86 7.91 -15.70
C TYR A 85 4.50 8.68 -14.54
N TYR A 86 4.32 8.20 -13.31
CA TYR A 86 4.83 8.86 -12.10
C TYR A 86 6.16 8.30 -11.60
N GLY A 87 6.75 7.32 -12.29
CA GLY A 87 8.00 6.69 -11.85
C GLY A 87 7.80 5.77 -10.64
N VAL A 88 8.85 5.65 -9.83
CA VAL A 88 8.82 4.89 -8.58
C VAL A 88 8.18 5.76 -7.49
N ILE A 89 6.99 5.37 -7.03
CA ILE A 89 6.28 6.01 -5.91
C ILE A 89 5.51 4.95 -5.11
N PRO A 90 5.15 5.21 -3.84
CA PRO A 90 4.27 4.33 -3.09
C PRO A 90 2.92 4.10 -3.80
N THR A 91 2.39 2.89 -3.70
CA THR A 91 1.02 2.55 -4.14
C THR A 91 -0.04 3.55 -3.64
N PRO A 92 -0.08 3.94 -2.35
CA PRO A 92 -1.03 4.96 -1.89
C PRO A 92 -0.81 6.36 -2.49
N ALA A 93 0.40 6.70 -2.94
CA ALA A 93 0.68 7.96 -3.63
C ALA A 93 0.05 7.97 -5.03
N LEU A 94 0.14 6.85 -5.75
CA LEU A 94 -0.56 6.67 -7.02
C LEU A 94 -2.07 6.77 -6.84
N ALA A 95 -2.62 6.01 -5.88
CA ALA A 95 -4.06 5.99 -5.62
C ALA A 95 -4.59 7.36 -5.21
N HIS A 96 -3.86 8.08 -4.34
CA HIS A 96 -4.20 9.45 -3.96
C HIS A 96 -4.30 10.37 -5.18
N GLN A 97 -3.28 10.35 -6.05
CA GLN A 97 -3.27 11.21 -7.23
C GLN A 97 -4.38 10.83 -8.21
N SER A 98 -4.56 9.54 -8.49
CA SER A 98 -5.52 9.06 -9.48
C SER A 98 -6.97 9.33 -9.06
N ILE A 99 -7.30 9.13 -7.78
CA ILE A 99 -8.63 9.46 -7.23
C ILE A 99 -8.88 10.96 -7.27
N SER A 100 -7.87 11.78 -6.92
CA SER A 100 -7.97 13.25 -7.00
C SER A 100 -8.25 13.72 -8.43
N ASP A 101 -7.57 13.12 -9.41
CA ASP A 101 -7.73 13.45 -10.83
C ASP A 101 -8.93 12.75 -11.48
N LYS A 102 -9.62 11.85 -10.75
CA LYS A 102 -10.71 11.00 -11.24
C LYS A 102 -10.31 10.19 -12.48
N VAL A 103 -9.11 9.63 -12.46
CA VAL A 103 -8.59 8.77 -13.53
C VAL A 103 -8.30 7.36 -12.99
N PRO A 104 -8.48 6.31 -13.81
CA PRO A 104 -8.02 4.98 -13.43
C PRO A 104 -6.49 4.92 -13.35
N ALA A 105 -5.96 3.96 -12.58
CA ALA A 105 -4.53 3.77 -12.42
C ALA A 105 -4.09 2.31 -12.42
N ILE A 106 -2.83 2.09 -12.83
CA ILE A 106 -2.13 0.81 -12.78
C ILE A 106 -0.85 1.00 -11.96
N MET A 107 -0.70 0.22 -10.89
CA MET A 107 0.54 0.11 -10.14
C MET A 107 1.23 -1.21 -10.49
N VAL A 108 2.46 -1.15 -11.00
CA VAL A 108 3.27 -2.34 -11.23
C VAL A 108 4.03 -2.67 -9.96
N THR A 109 3.60 -3.73 -9.28
CA THR A 109 4.24 -4.20 -8.06
C THR A 109 3.81 -5.61 -7.66
N GLY A 110 4.77 -6.37 -7.13
CA GLY A 110 4.50 -7.60 -6.37
C GLY A 110 4.15 -7.36 -4.90
N SER A 111 4.27 -6.12 -4.40
CA SER A 111 4.19 -5.76 -2.98
C SER A 111 5.18 -6.63 -2.17
N HIS A 112 4.72 -7.30 -1.12
CA HIS A 112 5.52 -8.15 -0.23
C HIS A 112 5.98 -9.52 -0.79
N ILE A 113 5.61 -9.93 -2.01
CA ILE A 113 5.93 -11.28 -2.54
C ILE A 113 7.41 -11.42 -2.94
N PRO A 114 7.96 -12.64 -3.12
CA PRO A 114 9.33 -12.87 -3.56
C PRO A 114 9.74 -12.18 -4.88
N PHE A 115 11.04 -12.06 -5.13
CA PHE A 115 11.60 -11.22 -6.20
C PHE A 115 11.46 -11.78 -7.61
N ASP A 116 11.36 -13.11 -7.74
CA ASP A 116 11.05 -13.80 -8.99
C ASP A 116 9.61 -13.57 -9.47
N ARG A 117 8.81 -12.82 -8.70
CA ARG A 117 7.42 -12.47 -8.99
C ARG A 117 7.22 -10.97 -9.10
N ASN A 118 6.15 -10.57 -9.79
CA ASN A 118 5.68 -9.18 -9.81
C ASN A 118 4.15 -9.16 -9.93
N GLY A 119 3.55 -8.01 -10.21
CA GLY A 119 2.11 -7.90 -10.36
C GLY A 119 1.61 -6.56 -10.90
N LEU A 120 0.30 -6.52 -11.12
CA LEU A 120 -0.46 -5.34 -11.52
C LEU A 120 -1.59 -5.14 -10.50
N LYS A 121 -1.58 -4.01 -9.78
CA LYS A 121 -2.73 -3.53 -9.00
C LYS A 121 -3.46 -2.47 -9.80
N PHE A 122 -4.80 -2.52 -9.78
CA PHE A 122 -5.65 -1.64 -10.55
C PHE A 122 -6.50 -0.76 -9.63
N TYR A 123 -6.66 0.49 -10.02
CA TYR A 123 -7.52 1.46 -9.35
C TYR A 123 -8.51 2.04 -10.35
N ARG A 124 -9.78 2.02 -9.99
CA ARG A 124 -10.82 2.80 -10.64
C ARG A 124 -10.62 4.30 -10.34
N PRO A 125 -11.30 5.20 -11.07
CA PRO A 125 -11.33 6.63 -10.74
C PRO A 125 -11.76 6.97 -9.31
N ASP A 126 -12.47 6.06 -8.63
CA ASP A 126 -13.05 6.23 -7.31
C ASP A 126 -12.46 5.31 -6.22
N GLY A 127 -11.48 4.46 -6.53
CA GLY A 127 -10.88 3.55 -5.53
C GLY A 127 -10.25 2.29 -6.08
N GLU A 128 -9.96 1.30 -5.21
CA GLU A 128 -9.53 -0.04 -5.64
C GLU A 128 -10.60 -0.71 -6.51
N ILE A 129 -10.17 -1.61 -7.41
CA ILE A 129 -11.10 -2.49 -8.13
C ILE A 129 -11.77 -3.49 -7.17
N THR A 130 -13.01 -3.86 -7.48
CA THR A 130 -13.80 -4.89 -6.77
C THR A 130 -13.52 -6.28 -7.30
N LYS A 131 -14.06 -7.31 -6.63
CA LYS A 131 -14.01 -8.68 -7.14
C LYS A 131 -14.80 -8.87 -8.45
N ASP A 132 -15.88 -8.11 -8.64
CA ASP A 132 -16.62 -8.11 -9.90
C ASP A 132 -15.78 -7.49 -11.03
N ASP A 133 -14.99 -6.46 -10.72
CA ASP A 133 -14.04 -5.87 -11.66
C ASP A 133 -12.94 -6.88 -12.05
N GLU A 134 -12.32 -7.56 -11.07
CA GLU A 134 -11.32 -8.61 -11.34
C GLU A 134 -11.87 -9.69 -12.27
N ASN A 135 -13.08 -10.18 -11.99
CA ASN A 135 -13.77 -11.16 -12.81
C ASN A 135 -14.06 -10.63 -14.22
N ALA A 136 -14.55 -9.38 -14.34
CA ALA A 136 -14.81 -8.79 -15.64
C ALA A 136 -13.53 -8.64 -16.49
N ILE A 137 -12.41 -8.26 -15.86
CA ILE A 137 -11.11 -8.05 -16.54
C ILE A 137 -10.63 -9.34 -17.20
N ILE A 138 -10.68 -10.49 -16.53
CA ILE A 138 -10.19 -11.75 -17.11
C ILE A 138 -11.09 -12.32 -18.23
N HIS A 139 -12.31 -11.80 -18.39
CA HIS A 139 -13.26 -12.24 -19.41
C HIS A 139 -13.35 -11.29 -20.61
N VAL A 140 -12.54 -10.22 -20.67
CA VAL A 140 -12.54 -9.32 -21.83
C VAL A 140 -11.96 -10.02 -23.05
N ASP A 141 -12.72 -9.98 -24.14
CA ASP A 141 -12.35 -10.47 -25.47
C ASP A 141 -12.11 -9.28 -26.40
N ALA A 142 -10.85 -8.85 -26.52
CA ALA A 142 -10.44 -7.71 -27.34
C ALA A 142 -9.13 -8.00 -28.08
N SER A 143 -9.07 -7.56 -29.34
CA SER A 143 -7.86 -7.67 -30.15
C SER A 143 -6.90 -6.50 -29.91
N PHE A 144 -5.60 -6.80 -29.95
CA PHE A 144 -4.53 -5.81 -29.82
C PHE A 144 -3.28 -6.20 -30.59
N MET A 145 -2.41 -5.22 -30.83
CA MET A 145 -1.14 -5.42 -31.53
C MET A 145 -0.02 -5.69 -30.53
N GLN A 146 1.09 -6.25 -31.02
CA GLN A 146 2.29 -6.38 -30.20
C GLN A 146 2.71 -5.01 -29.61
N PRO A 147 2.90 -4.89 -28.29
CA PRO A 147 3.27 -3.62 -27.67
C PRO A 147 4.70 -3.22 -28.07
N LYS A 148 4.85 -1.99 -28.53
CA LYS A 148 6.17 -1.38 -28.79
C LYS A 148 6.62 -0.64 -27.53
N LEU A 149 7.68 -1.12 -26.88
CA LEU A 149 8.18 -0.53 -25.64
C LEU A 149 8.93 0.77 -25.94
N GLU A 150 8.44 1.89 -25.40
CA GLU A 150 9.03 3.22 -25.55
C GLU A 150 9.47 3.78 -24.19
N GLN A 151 10.36 4.77 -24.19
CA GLN A 151 10.81 5.42 -22.97
C GLN A 151 9.68 6.25 -22.34
N LEU A 152 9.51 6.13 -21.03
CA LEU A 152 8.47 6.85 -20.30
C LEU A 152 9.03 8.11 -19.66
N THR A 153 8.29 9.22 -19.77
CA THR A 153 8.65 10.48 -19.10
C THR A 153 8.02 10.55 -17.72
N ILE A 154 8.84 10.77 -16.69
CA ILE A 154 8.38 10.84 -15.30
C ILE A 154 7.71 12.18 -15.01
N SER A 155 6.51 12.13 -14.45
CA SER A 155 5.83 13.25 -13.81
C SER A 155 6.00 13.17 -12.30
N THR A 156 6.50 14.24 -11.67
CA THR A 156 6.75 14.28 -10.22
C THR A 156 5.55 14.73 -9.38
N ILE A 157 4.41 15.03 -10.02
CA ILE A 157 3.27 15.66 -9.35
C ILE A 157 2.63 14.76 -8.29
N ALA A 158 2.48 13.46 -8.54
CA ALA A 158 1.93 12.51 -7.57
C ALA A 158 2.77 12.45 -6.29
N ALA A 159 4.10 12.36 -6.42
CA ALA A 159 5.02 12.37 -5.28
C ALA A 159 4.91 13.66 -4.45
N ARG A 160 4.87 14.83 -5.12
CA ARG A 160 4.72 16.13 -4.46
C ARG A 160 3.38 16.24 -3.73
N ASN A 161 2.29 15.90 -4.39
CA ASN A 161 0.95 15.96 -3.81
C ASN A 161 0.79 15.00 -2.63
N TYR A 162 1.43 13.82 -2.70
CA TYR A 162 1.44 12.88 -1.59
C TYR A 162 2.23 13.37 -0.38
N ILE A 163 3.37 14.05 -0.58
CA ILE A 163 4.09 14.71 0.52
C ILE A 163 3.23 15.84 1.12
N LEU A 164 2.57 16.63 0.28
CA LEU A 164 1.71 17.73 0.71
C LEU A 164 0.46 17.25 1.46
N ARG A 165 -0.08 16.09 1.09
CA ARG A 165 -1.22 15.46 1.77
C ARG A 165 -1.02 15.38 3.28
N TYR A 166 0.20 15.09 3.75
CA TYR A 166 0.49 14.97 5.18
C TYR A 166 1.15 16.21 5.77
N THR A 167 2.09 16.82 5.05
CA THR A 167 2.82 17.99 5.58
C THR A 167 1.93 19.22 5.73
N SER A 168 0.86 19.34 4.92
CA SER A 168 -0.09 20.45 5.02
C SER A 168 -1.07 20.34 6.20
N LEU A 169 -1.15 19.20 6.88
CA LEU A 169 -2.04 18.97 8.02
C LEU A 169 -1.58 19.66 9.31
N PHE A 170 -0.34 20.15 9.33
CA PHE A 170 0.28 20.73 10.53
C PHE A 170 0.73 22.16 10.25
N PRO A 171 0.23 23.16 10.99
CA PRO A 171 0.60 24.56 10.76
C PRO A 171 2.08 24.84 11.11
N MET A 172 2.64 24.06 12.04
CA MET A 172 4.05 24.11 12.43
C MET A 172 4.64 22.69 12.42
N PRO A 173 5.91 22.53 12.02
CA PRO A 173 6.62 21.25 12.10
C PRO A 173 6.63 20.70 13.54
N PHE A 174 5.94 19.58 13.78
CA PHE A 174 5.81 19.00 15.13
C PHE A 174 6.94 18.03 15.50
N LEU A 175 7.77 17.63 14.53
CA LEU A 175 8.93 16.76 14.76
C LEU A 175 10.22 17.54 15.06
N LYS A 176 10.12 18.82 15.41
CA LYS A 176 11.30 19.62 15.80
C LYS A 176 12.03 18.93 16.96
N ASN A 177 13.35 18.85 16.86
CA ASN A 177 14.24 18.16 17.81
C ASN A 177 14.07 16.63 17.87
N LYS A 178 13.20 16.03 17.04
CA LYS A 178 13.11 14.57 16.92
C LYS A 178 14.08 14.08 15.86
N ARG A 179 14.67 12.92 16.10
CA ARG A 179 15.54 12.21 15.16
C ARG A 179 14.88 10.94 14.67
N ILE A 180 14.60 10.90 13.38
CA ILE A 180 13.87 9.79 12.75
C ILE A 180 14.82 9.06 11.80
N GLY A 181 14.98 7.76 12.03
CA GLY A 181 15.65 6.87 11.08
C GLY A 181 14.69 6.51 9.96
N ILE A 182 15.13 6.63 8.71
CA ILE A 182 14.39 6.12 7.56
C ILE A 182 15.14 4.88 7.08
N TYR A 183 14.59 3.70 7.36
CA TYR A 183 15.08 2.46 6.78
C TYR A 183 14.63 2.42 5.32
N GLU A 184 15.57 2.70 4.42
CA GLU A 184 15.25 2.94 3.01
C GLU A 184 15.08 1.63 2.24
N HIS A 185 15.96 0.65 2.49
CA HIS A 185 16.08 -0.60 1.73
C HIS A 185 15.80 -0.36 0.23
N SER A 186 14.80 -1.05 -0.31
CA SER A 186 14.26 -0.92 -1.66
C SER A 186 12.80 -0.44 -1.67
N SER A 187 12.33 0.21 -0.59
CA SER A 187 10.97 0.78 -0.53
C SER A 187 10.72 1.76 -1.68
N ALA A 188 9.56 1.66 -2.33
CA ALA A 188 9.14 2.57 -3.40
C ALA A 188 9.05 4.04 -2.93
N GLY A 189 8.86 4.30 -1.63
CA GLY A 189 8.78 5.66 -1.09
C GLY A 189 10.07 6.18 -0.46
N ARG A 190 11.18 5.44 -0.52
CA ARG A 190 12.45 5.79 0.17
C ARG A 190 12.93 7.22 -0.07
N ASP A 191 12.73 7.76 -1.28
CA ASP A 191 13.12 9.13 -1.64
C ASP A 191 12.11 10.19 -1.19
N LEU A 192 10.84 9.81 -1.02
CA LEU A 192 9.77 10.69 -0.53
C LEU A 192 9.86 10.86 0.98
N TYR A 193 10.11 9.78 1.73
CA TYR A 193 10.02 9.78 3.19
C TYR A 193 11.03 10.72 3.83
N LYS A 194 12.29 10.70 3.38
CA LYS A 194 13.32 11.61 3.88
C LYS A 194 12.91 13.08 3.76
N THR A 195 12.37 13.45 2.60
CA THR A 195 11.90 14.82 2.34
C THR A 195 10.71 15.17 3.22
N LEU A 196 9.72 14.26 3.30
CA LEU A 196 8.51 14.43 4.11
C LEU A 196 8.84 14.64 5.60
N PHE A 197 9.64 13.76 6.20
CA PHE A 197 9.97 13.84 7.62
C PHE A 197 10.81 15.09 7.95
N LYS A 198 11.67 15.54 7.03
CA LYS A 198 12.36 16.84 7.16
C LYS A 198 11.40 18.02 7.12
N MET A 199 10.40 17.99 6.23
CA MET A 199 9.36 19.04 6.17
C MET A 199 8.51 19.07 7.45
N LEU A 200 8.32 17.93 8.11
CA LEU A 200 7.68 17.83 9.42
C LEU A 200 8.60 18.25 10.59
N GLY A 201 9.87 18.59 10.32
CA GLY A 201 10.82 19.17 11.28
C GLY A 201 11.85 18.21 11.87
N ALA A 202 11.85 16.94 11.46
CA ALA A 202 12.75 15.93 11.99
C ALA A 202 14.20 16.09 11.48
N THR A 203 15.16 15.72 12.33
CA THR A 203 16.49 15.33 11.88
C THR A 203 16.41 13.91 11.32
N VAL A 204 16.61 13.75 10.01
CA VAL A 204 16.46 12.46 9.34
C VAL A 204 17.81 11.77 9.15
N VAL A 205 17.90 10.50 9.56
CA VAL A 205 19.03 9.61 9.30
C VAL A 205 18.61 8.55 8.27
N SER A 206 19.25 8.53 7.10
CA SER A 206 19.04 7.48 6.10
C SER A 206 19.73 6.18 6.55
N LEU A 207 19.03 5.05 6.49
CA LEU A 207 19.51 3.75 6.97
C LEU A 207 19.39 2.70 5.87
N ALA A 208 20.49 1.96 5.64
CA ALA A 208 20.53 0.72 4.85
C ALA A 208 19.75 0.77 3.52
N ARG A 209 20.01 1.79 2.69
CA ARG A 209 19.54 1.81 1.30
C ARG A 209 20.14 0.64 0.53
N SER A 210 19.33 0.00 -0.31
CA SER A 210 19.74 -1.14 -1.12
C SER A 210 19.26 -0.95 -2.56
N ASP A 211 20.15 -1.17 -3.51
CA ASP A 211 19.77 -1.26 -4.94
C ASP A 211 19.26 -2.66 -5.30
N GLU A 212 19.41 -3.63 -4.39
CA GLU A 212 18.76 -4.93 -4.43
C GLU A 212 17.41 -4.90 -3.70
N PHE A 213 16.45 -5.68 -4.19
CA PHE A 213 15.15 -5.78 -3.55
C PHE A 213 15.22 -6.53 -2.22
N VAL A 214 14.55 -5.99 -1.22
CA VAL A 214 14.51 -6.49 0.15
C VAL A 214 13.05 -6.78 0.48
N PRO A 215 12.65 -8.06 0.55
CA PRO A 215 11.27 -8.43 0.85
C PRO A 215 10.97 -8.19 2.34
N ILE A 216 10.35 -7.06 2.65
CA ILE A 216 9.85 -6.77 3.99
C ILE A 216 8.41 -7.26 4.11
N ASP A 217 8.20 -8.19 5.03
CA ASP A 217 6.88 -8.65 5.45
C ASP A 217 6.61 -8.12 6.87
N THR A 218 5.70 -7.16 6.98
CA THR A 218 5.44 -6.45 8.24
C THR A 218 4.73 -7.32 9.28
N GLU A 219 4.18 -8.47 8.87
CA GLU A 219 3.57 -9.45 9.79
C GLU A 219 4.59 -10.50 10.29
N ALA A 220 5.76 -10.58 9.64
CA ALA A 220 6.84 -11.53 9.92
C ALA A 220 8.23 -10.89 9.73
N VAL A 221 8.49 -9.80 10.46
CA VAL A 221 9.78 -9.08 10.41
C VAL A 221 10.92 -10.05 10.74
N SER A 222 12.03 -9.96 10.01
CA SER A 222 13.17 -10.87 10.20
C SER A 222 13.94 -10.60 11.50
N GLU A 223 14.72 -11.57 11.98
CA GLU A 223 15.62 -11.36 13.13
C GLU A 223 16.71 -10.34 12.81
N ASP A 224 17.21 -10.34 11.59
CA ASP A 224 18.21 -9.38 11.12
C ASP A 224 17.67 -7.95 11.16
N ASP A 225 16.44 -7.73 10.68
CA ASP A 225 15.80 -6.40 10.72
C ASP A 225 15.43 -5.97 12.14
N ARG A 226 15.10 -6.90 13.05
CA ARG A 226 14.97 -6.61 14.49
C ARG A 226 16.29 -6.13 15.08
N ASN A 227 17.38 -6.84 14.84
CA ASN A 227 18.71 -6.50 15.38
C ASN A 227 19.26 -5.18 14.81
N LYS A 228 19.05 -4.94 13.52
CA LYS A 228 19.36 -3.67 12.86
C LYS A 228 18.65 -2.50 13.53
N ALA A 229 17.35 -2.61 13.79
CA ALA A 229 16.56 -1.55 14.41
C ALA A 229 17.08 -1.16 15.80
N ILE A 230 17.31 -2.16 16.67
CA ILE A 230 17.88 -1.96 18.02
C ILE A 230 19.25 -1.26 17.92
N THR A 231 20.10 -1.73 17.00
CA THR A 231 21.43 -1.18 16.78
C THR A 231 21.37 0.28 16.31
N TRP A 232 20.51 0.58 15.34
CA TRP A 232 20.35 1.92 14.78
C TRP A 232 19.75 2.90 15.79
N ALA A 233 18.72 2.49 16.53
CA ALA A 233 18.09 3.31 17.56
C ALA A 233 19.12 3.79 18.59
N LYS A 234 19.94 2.86 19.10
CA LYS A 234 21.02 3.18 20.03
C LYS A 234 22.15 4.00 19.39
N LYS A 235 22.66 3.57 18.23
CA LYS A 235 23.82 4.19 17.57
C LYS A 235 23.54 5.64 17.19
N TYR A 236 22.35 5.91 16.67
CA TYR A 236 22.01 7.23 16.13
C TYR A 236 21.14 8.04 17.09
N GLN A 237 20.74 7.50 18.25
CA GLN A 237 19.85 8.15 19.22
C GLN A 237 18.52 8.55 18.56
N LEU A 238 17.86 7.57 17.96
CA LEU A 238 16.62 7.79 17.20
C LEU A 238 15.42 7.79 18.14
N ASP A 239 14.48 8.71 17.93
CA ASP A 239 13.17 8.71 18.59
C ASP A 239 12.23 7.66 17.96
N ALA A 240 12.45 7.34 16.69
CA ALA A 240 11.75 6.27 15.97
C ALA A 240 12.53 5.85 14.71
N ILE A 241 12.23 4.67 14.20
CA ILE A 241 12.64 4.24 12.86
C ILE A 241 11.39 3.99 12.03
N PHE A 242 11.29 4.62 10.86
CA PHE A 242 10.21 4.42 9.91
C PHE A 242 10.73 3.72 8.64
N SER A 243 9.91 2.81 8.13
CA SER A 243 10.12 2.04 6.91
C SER A 243 8.76 1.66 6.34
N THR A 244 8.75 1.02 5.18
CA THR A 244 7.55 0.37 4.64
C THR A 244 7.89 -1.02 4.09
N ASP A 245 6.88 -1.73 3.60
CA ASP A 245 7.14 -2.81 2.65
C ASP A 245 7.58 -2.28 1.26
N GLY A 246 7.70 -3.19 0.28
CA GLY A 246 8.28 -2.89 -1.03
C GLY A 246 7.55 -1.78 -1.78
N ASP A 247 6.22 -1.76 -1.77
CA ASP A 247 5.39 -0.80 -2.51
C ASP A 247 4.81 0.33 -1.64
N GLY A 248 5.13 0.36 -0.35
CA GLY A 248 4.81 1.49 0.52
C GLY A 248 3.37 1.51 1.00
N ASP A 249 2.63 0.40 0.92
CA ASP A 249 1.26 0.30 1.41
C ASP A 249 1.17 -0.15 2.88
N ARG A 250 2.25 -0.75 3.41
CA ARG A 250 2.36 -1.17 4.82
C ARG A 250 3.46 -0.40 5.56
N PRO A 251 3.16 0.17 6.74
CA PRO A 251 4.18 0.77 7.59
C PRO A 251 4.98 -0.29 8.35
N LEU A 252 6.23 0.03 8.60
CA LEU A 252 7.07 -0.64 9.59
C LEU A 252 7.71 0.46 10.44
N ILE A 253 7.31 0.54 11.71
CA ILE A 253 7.78 1.59 12.62
C ILE A 253 8.28 0.99 13.92
N ALA A 254 9.46 1.43 14.37
CA ALA A 254 10.03 1.06 15.66
C ALA A 254 9.99 2.23 16.63
N ASP A 255 9.86 1.89 17.92
CA ASP A 255 9.98 2.82 19.03
C ASP A 255 11.43 3.32 19.23
N GLU A 256 11.63 4.15 20.25
CA GLU A 256 12.93 4.74 20.62
C GLU A 256 13.99 3.70 21.04
N TYR A 257 13.59 2.45 21.27
CA TYR A 257 14.49 1.34 21.61
C TYR A 257 14.75 0.41 20.42
N GLY A 258 14.15 0.69 19.26
CA GLY A 258 14.26 -0.15 18.07
C GLY A 258 13.34 -1.37 18.11
N ASN A 259 12.31 -1.40 18.96
CA ASN A 259 11.30 -2.45 18.94
C ASN A 259 10.27 -2.15 17.86
N TRP A 260 10.15 -3.02 16.86
CA TRP A 260 9.12 -2.91 15.83
C TRP A 260 7.72 -3.05 16.43
N LEU A 261 6.85 -2.08 16.16
CA LEU A 261 5.44 -2.14 16.52
C LEU A 261 4.72 -3.10 15.60
N ARG A 262 3.77 -3.86 16.16
CA ARG A 262 2.81 -4.60 15.33
C ARG A 262 1.89 -3.63 14.61
N GLY A 263 1.53 -3.97 13.37
CA GLY A 263 0.72 -3.11 12.52
C GLY A 263 -0.68 -2.85 13.06
N ASP A 264 -1.31 -3.83 13.71
CA ASP A 264 -2.62 -3.66 14.36
C ASP A 264 -2.58 -2.72 15.57
N ILE A 265 -1.50 -2.75 16.37
CA ILE A 265 -1.28 -1.80 17.47
C ILE A 265 -1.04 -0.39 16.93
N LEU A 266 -0.27 -0.27 15.86
CA LEU A 266 -0.08 1.00 15.16
C LEU A 266 -1.41 1.55 14.62
N GLY A 267 -2.22 0.70 13.98
CA GLY A 267 -3.54 1.07 13.48
C GLY A 267 -4.51 1.49 14.59
N LEU A 268 -4.47 0.82 15.74
CA LEU A 268 -5.22 1.23 16.93
C LEU A 268 -4.80 2.63 17.41
N LEU A 269 -3.50 2.87 17.59
CA LEU A 269 -2.99 4.17 18.05
C LEU A 269 -3.31 5.31 17.05
N CYS A 270 -3.19 5.04 15.75
CA CYS A 270 -3.62 5.97 14.71
C CYS A 270 -5.11 6.30 14.81
N SER A 271 -5.97 5.27 14.94
CA SER A 271 -7.42 5.46 15.02
C SER A 271 -7.84 6.24 16.27
N LEU A 272 -7.14 6.04 17.40
CA LEU A 272 -7.35 6.81 18.62
C LEU A 272 -6.96 8.28 18.43
N GLU A 273 -5.82 8.56 17.81
CA GLU A 273 -5.35 9.92 17.55
C GLU A 273 -6.25 10.65 16.53
N LEU A 274 -6.81 9.92 15.57
CA LEU A 274 -7.82 10.45 14.63
C LEU A 274 -9.22 10.60 15.24
N ALA A 275 -9.42 10.16 16.49
CA ALA A 275 -10.72 10.10 17.15
C ALA A 275 -11.79 9.35 16.31
N ALA A 276 -11.41 8.20 15.76
CA ALA A 276 -12.32 7.36 14.98
C ALA A 276 -13.55 6.94 15.81
N ASP A 277 -14.73 7.01 15.21
CA ASP A 277 -15.99 6.53 15.80
C ASP A 277 -16.08 5.01 15.70
N ALA A 278 -15.75 4.47 14.52
CA ALA A 278 -15.83 3.05 14.21
C ALA A 278 -14.68 2.60 13.33
N VAL A 279 -14.27 1.34 13.50
CA VAL A 279 -13.18 0.74 12.73
C VAL A 279 -13.60 -0.59 12.09
N ALA A 280 -13.10 -0.85 10.89
CA ALA A 280 -13.18 -2.15 10.22
C ALA A 280 -11.81 -2.85 10.24
N ILE A 281 -11.74 -4.05 10.83
CA ILE A 281 -10.48 -4.79 10.98
C ILE A 281 -10.65 -6.27 10.62
N PRO A 282 -9.65 -6.92 10.01
CA PRO A 282 -9.67 -8.36 9.83
C PRO A 282 -9.71 -9.12 11.16
N VAL A 283 -10.20 -10.36 11.10
CA VAL A 283 -10.21 -11.28 12.26
C VAL A 283 -8.83 -11.55 12.86
N SER A 284 -7.74 -11.33 12.11
CA SER A 284 -6.35 -11.53 12.54
C SER A 284 -5.78 -10.40 13.41
N CYS A 285 -6.46 -9.26 13.52
CA CYS A 285 -6.02 -8.16 14.38
C CYS A 285 -6.16 -8.52 15.88
N ASN A 286 -5.29 -7.94 16.70
CA ASN A 286 -5.26 -8.11 18.15
C ASN A 286 -6.65 -7.93 18.80
N SER A 287 -7.06 -8.91 19.61
CA SER A 287 -8.39 -8.95 20.24
C SER A 287 -8.65 -7.79 21.22
N THR A 288 -7.61 -7.11 21.72
CA THR A 288 -7.76 -5.87 22.49
C THR A 288 -8.51 -4.81 21.70
N ILE A 289 -8.39 -4.75 20.37
CA ILE A 289 -9.09 -3.74 19.57
C ILE A 289 -10.60 -3.92 19.66
N SER A 290 -11.08 -5.17 19.54
CA SER A 290 -12.51 -5.47 19.63
C SER A 290 -13.05 -5.53 21.07
N SER A 291 -12.21 -5.83 22.06
CA SER A 291 -12.62 -5.99 23.47
C SER A 291 -12.33 -4.78 24.37
N GLY A 292 -11.56 -3.79 23.88
CA GLY A 292 -11.04 -2.68 24.67
C GLY A 292 -11.94 -1.44 24.74
N ASN A 293 -13.15 -1.48 24.15
CA ASN A 293 -14.12 -0.38 24.15
C ASN A 293 -13.54 0.97 23.70
N PHE A 294 -12.59 0.95 22.76
CA PHE A 294 -11.95 2.17 22.21
C PHE A 294 -12.85 2.95 21.25
N PHE A 295 -13.76 2.24 20.59
CA PHE A 295 -14.59 2.75 19.50
C PHE A 295 -16.05 2.45 19.78
N LYS A 296 -16.95 3.22 19.17
CA LYS A 296 -18.40 2.97 19.23
C LYS A 296 -18.77 1.65 18.56
N HIS A 297 -17.99 1.24 17.55
CA HIS A 297 -18.17 -0.04 16.86
C HIS A 297 -16.88 -0.57 16.24
N VAL A 298 -16.73 -1.90 16.23
CA VAL A 298 -15.64 -2.61 15.56
C VAL A 298 -16.25 -3.66 14.65
N GLU A 299 -16.16 -3.45 13.33
CA GLU A 299 -16.59 -4.43 12.35
C GLU A 299 -15.44 -5.40 12.06
N ARG A 300 -15.66 -6.70 12.28
CA ARG A 300 -14.68 -7.74 11.95
C ARG A 300 -14.90 -8.24 10.53
N THR A 301 -13.84 -8.33 9.74
CA THR A 301 -13.88 -8.75 8.33
C THR A 301 -13.01 -9.97 8.07
N LYS A 302 -13.14 -10.55 6.87
CA LYS A 302 -12.10 -11.44 6.32
C LYS A 302 -10.80 -10.64 6.08
N ILE A 303 -9.68 -11.34 5.94
CA ILE A 303 -8.37 -10.74 5.63
C ILE A 303 -8.35 -10.24 4.18
N GLY A 304 -7.85 -9.02 3.96
CA GLY A 304 -7.74 -8.38 2.66
C GLY A 304 -8.44 -7.02 2.60
N SER A 305 -7.78 -6.03 1.98
CA SER A 305 -8.33 -4.67 1.79
C SER A 305 -9.74 -4.62 1.18
N PRO A 306 -10.15 -5.46 0.20
CA PRO A 306 -11.49 -5.37 -0.37
C PRO A 306 -12.60 -5.62 0.66
N TYR A 307 -12.36 -6.51 1.63
CA TYR A 307 -13.34 -6.80 2.69
C TYR A 307 -13.43 -5.68 3.72
N VAL A 308 -12.29 -5.06 4.05
CA VAL A 308 -12.22 -3.88 4.94
C VAL A 308 -12.92 -2.69 4.30
N ILE A 309 -12.67 -2.43 3.01
CA ILE A 309 -13.29 -1.35 2.24
C ILE A 309 -14.80 -1.58 2.12
N ALA A 310 -15.24 -2.82 1.84
CA ALA A 310 -16.67 -3.14 1.74
C ALA A 310 -17.44 -2.84 3.04
N ALA A 311 -16.79 -2.97 4.20
CA ALA A 311 -17.40 -2.62 5.49
C ALA A 311 -17.66 -1.11 5.64
N PHE A 312 -16.93 -0.23 4.95
CA PHE A 312 -17.10 1.22 5.08
C PHE A 312 -18.49 1.69 4.67
N ALA A 313 -19.14 1.05 3.70
CA ALA A 313 -20.50 1.40 3.29
C ALA A 313 -21.52 1.25 4.45
N LYS A 314 -21.36 0.24 5.30
CA LYS A 314 -22.19 0.02 6.49
C LYS A 314 -21.83 0.99 7.62
N LEU A 315 -20.54 1.27 7.79
CA LEU A 315 -20.06 2.15 8.86
C LEU A 315 -20.44 3.61 8.60
N SER A 316 -20.30 4.10 7.36
CA SER A 316 -20.60 5.49 7.00
C SER A 316 -22.08 5.86 7.16
N ALA A 317 -22.97 4.87 7.20
CA ALA A 317 -24.39 5.09 7.48
C ALA A 317 -24.67 5.49 8.93
N ASN A 318 -23.78 5.15 9.87
CA ASN A 318 -24.02 5.29 11.31
C ASN A 318 -22.94 6.07 12.07
N TYR A 319 -21.79 6.34 11.44
CA TYR A 319 -20.60 6.90 12.07
C TYR A 319 -19.95 7.97 11.18
N ASN A 320 -19.37 9.00 11.78
CA ASN A 320 -18.80 10.13 11.04
C ASN A 320 -17.33 9.88 10.69
N CYS A 321 -16.53 9.47 11.67
CA CYS A 321 -15.11 9.17 11.48
C CYS A 321 -14.91 7.66 11.41
N ILE A 322 -14.70 7.12 10.21
CA ILE A 322 -14.50 5.68 10.00
C ILE A 322 -13.11 5.40 9.44
N ALA A 323 -12.49 4.35 9.95
CA ALA A 323 -11.19 3.89 9.48
C ALA A 323 -11.17 2.37 9.37
N GLY A 324 -10.19 1.83 8.67
CA GLY A 324 -9.91 0.41 8.67
C GLY A 324 -8.42 0.18 8.64
N PHE A 325 -7.97 -0.97 9.11
CA PHE A 325 -6.57 -1.35 9.06
C PHE A 325 -6.41 -2.85 9.23
N GLU A 326 -5.27 -3.37 8.79
CA GLU A 326 -4.94 -4.79 8.89
C GLU A 326 -3.78 -5.03 9.86
N ALA A 327 -3.53 -6.29 10.24
CA ALA A 327 -2.41 -6.65 11.12
C ALA A 327 -1.02 -6.33 10.50
N ASN A 328 -0.96 -6.23 9.17
CA ASN A 328 0.20 -5.73 8.43
C ASN A 328 0.47 -4.21 8.60
N GLY A 329 -0.44 -3.48 9.26
CA GLY A 329 -0.32 -2.06 9.58
C GLY A 329 -0.84 -1.10 8.51
N GLY A 330 -1.14 -1.59 7.31
CA GLY A 330 -1.72 -0.76 6.27
C GLY A 330 -3.05 -0.16 6.73
N PHE A 331 -3.14 1.16 6.73
CA PHE A 331 -4.27 1.91 7.25
C PHE A 331 -5.12 2.49 6.11
N LEU A 332 -6.43 2.41 6.23
CA LEU A 332 -7.40 2.87 5.24
C LEU A 332 -8.28 3.94 5.90
N LEU A 333 -8.16 5.18 5.43
CA LEU A 333 -9.02 6.25 5.92
C LEU A 333 -10.35 6.22 5.16
N GLY A 334 -11.44 5.87 5.84
CA GLY A 334 -12.75 5.66 5.22
C GLY A 334 -13.65 6.90 5.16
N SER A 335 -13.32 7.96 5.89
CA SER A 335 -14.04 9.24 5.89
C SER A 335 -13.11 10.43 5.75
N ASP A 336 -13.63 11.54 5.25
CA ASP A 336 -12.98 12.83 5.37
C ASP A 336 -12.84 13.20 6.85
N VAL A 337 -11.67 13.67 7.26
CA VAL A 337 -11.40 14.11 8.65
C VAL A 337 -10.74 15.47 8.67
N TYR A 338 -10.84 16.18 9.79
CA TYR A 338 -10.13 17.43 10.01
C TYR A 338 -9.01 17.24 11.03
N ILE A 339 -7.77 17.52 10.62
CA ILE A 339 -6.60 17.51 11.50
C ILE A 339 -6.06 18.94 11.55
N ASN A 340 -6.02 19.54 12.73
CA ASN A 340 -5.66 20.97 12.90
C ASN A 340 -6.42 21.91 11.95
N GLN A 341 -7.72 21.71 11.81
CA GLN A 341 -8.60 22.48 10.90
C GLN A 341 -8.28 22.32 9.40
N ARG A 342 -7.39 21.39 9.04
CA ARG A 342 -7.07 21.03 7.65
C ARG A 342 -7.80 19.74 7.28
N LEU A 343 -8.47 19.78 6.14
CA LEU A 343 -9.19 18.62 5.61
C LEU A 343 -8.20 17.57 5.09
N LEU A 344 -8.27 16.37 5.63
CA LEU A 344 -7.68 15.16 5.06
C LEU A 344 -8.80 14.34 4.42
N LYS A 345 -8.80 14.32 3.08
CA LYS A 345 -9.76 13.51 2.31
C LYS A 345 -9.61 12.03 2.59
N ALA A 346 -10.70 11.27 2.58
CA ALA A 346 -10.67 9.81 2.64
C ALA A 346 -9.71 9.23 1.58
N LEU A 347 -9.06 8.12 1.91
CA LEU A 347 -8.22 7.35 1.01
C LEU A 347 -8.45 5.86 1.33
N PRO A 348 -9.47 5.24 0.72
CA PRO A 348 -9.87 3.85 0.99
C PRO A 348 -8.95 2.86 0.26
N THR A 349 -7.65 2.95 0.54
CA THR A 349 -6.59 2.00 0.17
C THR A 349 -5.58 2.02 1.32
N ARG A 350 -4.77 0.97 1.45
CA ARG A 350 -3.75 0.94 2.51
C ARG A 350 -2.71 2.03 2.31
N ASP A 351 -2.40 2.71 3.40
CA ASP A 351 -1.39 3.75 3.54
C ASP A 351 -0.51 3.49 4.76
N ALA A 352 0.80 3.67 4.57
CA ALA A 352 1.83 3.56 5.59
C ALA A 352 2.15 4.88 6.31
N LEU A 353 1.95 6.03 5.68
CA LEU A 353 2.35 7.33 6.24
C LEU A 353 1.35 7.84 7.26
N LEU A 354 0.04 7.79 6.98
CA LEU A 354 -0.98 8.23 7.94
C LEU A 354 -0.77 7.59 9.34
N PRO A 355 -0.68 6.25 9.49
CA PRO A 355 -0.54 5.65 10.81
C PRO A 355 0.77 6.04 11.51
N ALA A 356 1.88 6.14 10.77
CA ALA A 356 3.16 6.55 11.33
C ALA A 356 3.15 8.01 11.80
N ILE A 357 2.57 8.91 11.01
CA ILE A 357 2.51 10.35 11.33
C ILE A 357 1.58 10.60 12.52
N MET A 358 0.43 9.94 12.58
CA MET A 358 -0.48 10.09 13.72
C MET A 358 0.11 9.50 14.99
N LEU A 359 0.82 8.37 14.92
CA LEU A 359 1.56 7.84 16.07
C LEU A 359 2.58 8.87 16.60
N LEU A 360 3.40 9.43 15.70
CA LEU A 360 4.43 10.39 16.07
C LEU A 360 3.84 11.70 16.59
N PHE A 361 2.70 12.13 16.06
CA PHE A 361 1.98 13.30 16.55
C PHE A 361 1.44 13.06 17.96
N GLY A 362 0.83 11.90 18.19
CA GLY A 362 0.38 11.47 19.51
C GLY A 362 1.54 11.28 20.50
N SER A 363 2.74 10.95 20.03
CA SER A 363 3.96 10.77 20.83
C SER A 363 4.89 12.00 20.82
N LYS A 364 4.40 13.20 20.53
CA LYS A 364 5.28 14.38 20.47
C LYS A 364 5.90 14.73 21.85
N ASP A 365 5.11 14.57 22.91
CA ASP A 365 5.47 14.94 24.30
C ASP A 365 5.83 13.73 25.19
N LYS A 366 5.88 12.52 24.62
CA LYS A 366 6.06 11.24 25.33
C LYS A 366 6.72 10.23 24.41
N SER A 367 7.20 9.11 24.92
CA SER A 367 7.82 8.11 24.04
C SER A 367 6.79 7.22 23.33
N ILE A 368 7.19 6.55 22.24
CA ILE A 368 6.29 5.60 21.56
C ILE A 368 6.03 4.41 22.49
N SER A 369 7.06 3.92 23.19
CA SER A 369 6.88 2.81 24.12
C SER A 369 5.94 3.14 25.28
N GLU A 370 5.90 4.40 25.75
CA GLU A 370 4.94 4.86 26.75
C GLU A 370 3.49 4.84 26.27
N LEU A 371 3.24 5.16 24.99
CA LEU A 371 1.92 5.02 24.38
C LEU A 371 1.49 3.55 24.33
N VAL A 372 2.38 2.67 23.86
CA VAL A 372 2.10 1.23 23.75
C VAL A 372 1.82 0.61 25.13
N LYS A 373 2.60 0.98 26.16
CA LYS A 373 2.42 0.49 27.54
C LYS A 373 1.06 0.84 28.16
N LYS A 374 0.38 1.89 27.68
CA LYS A 374 -0.96 2.28 28.17
C LYS A 374 -2.07 1.42 27.59
N LEU A 375 -1.81 0.65 26.54
CA LEU A 375 -2.79 -0.25 25.97
C LEU A 375 -2.92 -1.53 26.83
N PRO A 376 -4.11 -2.17 26.86
CA PRO A 376 -4.29 -3.44 27.51
C PRO A 376 -3.31 -4.49 26.97
N ALA A 377 -2.51 -5.06 27.87
CA ALA A 377 -1.49 -6.03 27.52
C ALA A 377 -2.12 -7.29 26.89
N ARG A 378 -1.63 -7.65 25.70
CA ARG A 378 -1.92 -8.92 25.03
C ARG A 378 -0.64 -9.48 24.46
N TYR A 379 -0.37 -10.73 24.76
CA TYR A 379 0.66 -11.45 24.04
C TYR A 379 0.17 -11.72 22.62
N THR A 380 0.99 -11.42 21.62
CA THR A 380 0.67 -11.68 20.21
C THR A 380 1.93 -12.06 19.47
N TYR A 381 1.87 -13.15 18.73
CA TYR A 381 2.95 -13.66 17.92
C TYR A 381 2.41 -13.98 16.53
N SER A 382 3.15 -13.58 15.50
CA SER A 382 2.85 -13.91 14.11
C SER A 382 4.15 -14.25 13.39
N ASN A 383 4.06 -15.23 12.49
CA ASN A 383 5.15 -15.64 11.63
C ASN A 383 4.55 -16.29 10.38
N ARG A 384 5.38 -16.62 9.40
CA ARG A 384 4.98 -17.33 8.19
C ARG A 384 5.70 -18.66 8.09
N LEU A 385 5.01 -19.66 7.56
CA LEU A 385 5.63 -20.89 7.10
C LEU A 385 6.18 -20.65 5.69
N GLN A 386 7.47 -20.92 5.50
CA GLN A 386 8.16 -20.76 4.22
C GLN A 386 8.32 -22.12 3.55
N ASP A 387 8.53 -22.11 2.24
CA ASP A 387 8.80 -23.32 1.43
C ASP A 387 7.70 -24.41 1.51
N ILE A 388 6.46 -23.98 1.69
CA ILE A 388 5.28 -24.85 1.67
C ILE A 388 4.59 -24.79 0.30
N SER A 389 4.28 -25.95 -0.28
CA SER A 389 3.55 -26.03 -1.55
C SER A 389 2.12 -25.46 -1.41
N VAL A 390 1.59 -24.86 -2.49
CA VAL A 390 0.20 -24.36 -2.50
C VAL A 390 -0.80 -25.45 -2.10
N LYS A 391 -0.60 -26.68 -2.55
CA LYS A 391 -1.45 -27.83 -2.20
C LYS A 391 -1.45 -28.08 -0.69
N THR A 392 -0.29 -28.06 -0.05
CA THR A 392 -0.15 -28.24 1.40
C THR A 392 -0.79 -27.06 2.15
N SER A 393 -0.53 -25.83 1.72
CA SER A 393 -1.14 -24.63 2.31
C SER A 393 -2.67 -24.69 2.25
N MET A 394 -3.25 -25.06 1.12
CA MET A 394 -4.71 -25.22 0.97
C MET A 394 -5.26 -26.33 1.87
N SER A 395 -4.53 -27.44 2.03
CA SER A 395 -4.92 -28.51 2.96
C SER A 395 -4.97 -28.03 4.41
N LEU A 396 -4.00 -27.22 4.84
CA LEU A 396 -3.95 -26.66 6.20
C LEU A 396 -5.10 -25.66 6.43
N ILE A 397 -5.34 -24.77 5.46
CA ILE A 397 -6.45 -23.79 5.55
C ILE A 397 -7.81 -24.52 5.62
N ASN A 398 -8.00 -25.58 4.84
CA ASN A 398 -9.24 -26.36 4.85
C ASN A 398 -9.45 -27.14 6.16
N LEU A 399 -8.39 -27.43 6.92
CA LEU A 399 -8.52 -28.00 8.26
C LEU A 399 -9.01 -26.98 9.30
N GLY A 400 -9.02 -25.68 8.97
CA GLY A 400 -9.43 -24.62 9.88
C GLY A 400 -8.44 -24.38 11.04
N LEU A 401 -7.17 -24.74 10.84
CA LEU A 401 -6.08 -24.44 11.76
C LEU A 401 -5.60 -23.00 11.61
#